data_AF-A0A7V2HYX7-F1
#
_entry.id   AF-A0A7V2HYX7-F1
#
_cell.length_a   1.000
_cell.length_b   1.000
_cell.length_c   1.000
_cell.angle_alpha   90.00
_cell.angle_beta   90.00
_cell.angle_gamma   90.00
#
_symmetry.space_group_name_H-M   'P 1'
#
loop_
_entity.id
_entity.type
_entity.pdbx_description
1 polymer ?
#
loop_
_entity_poly.entity_id
_entity_poly.type
_entity_poly.pdbx_seq_one_letter_code
_entity_poly.pdbx_strand_id
1 'polypeptide(L)' 'MTPRYAILTCPVCWNEIELDDKTITYNFKEYIFTFCSQECYNKFNEEPNYYIEIMLSSINHKCSCGGNCCCNE' A
#
# COMPACT_ATOMS: atom_id res chain seq x y z
N MET A 1 17.37 8.43 -8.39
CA MET A 1 16.13 8.95 -7.77
C MET A 1 15.78 7.99 -6.66
N THR A 2 15.91 8.40 -5.40
CA THR A 2 15.56 7.54 -4.26
C THR A 2 14.03 7.53 -4.09
N PRO A 3 13.39 6.35 -4.05
CA PRO A 3 11.97 6.27 -3.71
C PRO A 3 11.73 6.82 -2.30
N ARG A 4 10.70 7.65 -2.13
CA ARG A 4 10.44 8.35 -0.86
C ARG A 4 9.65 7.51 0.13
N TYR A 5 8.83 6.58 -0.36
CA TYR A 5 7.95 5.74 0.47
C TYR A 5 8.06 4.27 0.08
N ALA A 6 8.49 3.43 1.02
CA ALA A 6 8.43 1.98 0.88
C ALA A 6 7.20 1.44 1.61
N ILE A 7 6.32 0.77 0.86
CA ILE A 7 5.09 0.14 1.33
C ILE A 7 5.38 -1.32 1.57
N LEU A 8 5.65 -1.65 2.83
CA LEU A 8 5.93 -3.00 3.30
C LEU A 8 4.67 -3.85 3.50
N THR A 9 3.50 -3.29 3.25
CA THR A 9 2.22 -3.99 3.35
C THR A 9 1.80 -4.52 1.98
N CYS A 10 1.53 -5.81 1.88
CA CYS A 10 1.02 -6.42 0.67
C CYS A 10 -0.36 -5.82 0.32
N PRO A 11 -0.57 -5.18 -0.85
CA PRO A 11 -1.86 -4.62 -1.21
C PRO A 11 -2.95 -5.68 -1.44
N VAL A 12 -2.54 -6.93 -1.68
CA VAL A 12 -3.45 -8.06 -1.95
C VAL A 12 -3.84 -8.77 -0.67
N CYS A 13 -2.87 -9.09 0.20
CA CYS A 13 -3.12 -9.83 1.43
C CYS A 13 -3.27 -8.95 2.68
N TRP A 14 -2.98 -7.65 2.56
CA TRP A 14 -3.06 -6.67 3.66
C TRP A 14 -2.17 -7.02 4.86
N ASN A 15 -1.17 -7.88 4.64
CA ASN A 15 -0.20 -8.29 5.64
C ASN A 15 1.08 -7.46 5.50
N GLU A 16 1.68 -7.11 6.64
CA GLU A 16 3.02 -6.53 6.69
C GLU A 16 4.06 -7.59 6.30
N ILE A 17 5.06 -7.17 5.52
CA ILE A 17 6.11 -8.01 4.96
C ILE A 17 7.44 -7.38 5.34
N GLU A 18 8.39 -8.19 5.79
CA GLU A 18 9.76 -7.73 5.99
C GLU A 18 10.50 -7.69 4.65
N LEU A 19 11.41 -6.72 4.49
CA LEU A 19 12.24 -6.64 3.28
C LEU A 19 13.32 -7.72 3.31
N ASP A 20 13.16 -8.71 2.44
CA ASP A 20 14.12 -9.79 2.21
C ASP A 20 14.46 -9.93 0.73
N ASP A 21 15.58 -10.59 0.41
CA ASP A 21 16.02 -10.89 -0.97
C ASP A 21 14.98 -11.66 -1.81
N LYS A 22 13.99 -12.28 -1.16
CA LYS A 22 12.91 -13.05 -1.82
C LYS A 22 11.66 -12.22 -2.08
N THR A 23 11.59 -11.00 -1.53
CA THR A 23 10.42 -10.15 -1.71
C THR A 23 10.43 -9.49 -3.08
N ILE A 24 9.24 -9.36 -3.66
CA ILE A 24 9.09 -8.71 -4.96
C ILE A 24 8.74 -7.25 -4.71
N THR A 25 9.47 -6.34 -5.32
CA THR A 25 9.22 -4.89 -5.20
C THR A 25 8.78 -4.30 -6.52
N TYR A 26 7.73 -3.48 -6.51
CA TYR A 26 7.24 -2.73 -7.67
C TYR A 26 7.37 -1.23 -7.43
N ASN A 27 8.11 -0.56 -8.31
CA ASN A 27 8.31 0.88 -8.22
C ASN A 27 7.17 1.60 -8.95
N PHE A 28 6.41 2.42 -8.22
CA PHE A 28 5.35 3.25 -8.77
C PHE A 28 5.48 4.70 -8.32
N LYS A 29 5.83 5.59 -9.25
CA LYS A 29 6.09 7.02 -8.99
C LYS A 29 7.15 7.21 -7.89
N GLU A 30 6.72 7.57 -6.69
CA GLU A 30 7.58 7.78 -5.50
C GLU A 30 7.39 6.71 -4.41
N TYR A 31 6.58 5.69 -4.71
CA TYR A 31 6.23 4.58 -3.83
C TYR A 31 6.87 3.27 -4.32
N ILE A 32 7.33 2.43 -3.40
CA ILE A 32 7.72 1.05 -3.66
C ILE A 32 6.67 0.15 -3.01
N PHE A 33 6.02 -0.71 -3.78
CA PHE A 33 5.11 -1.74 -3.26
C PHE A 33 5.85 -3.05 -3.10
N THR A 34 5.84 -3.62 -1.90
CA THR A 34 6.42 -4.94 -1.62
C THR A 34 5.33 -6.01 -1.66
N PHE A 35 5.63 -7.16 -2.27
CA PHE A 35 4.74 -8.32 -2.34
C PHE A 35 5.39 -9.52 -1.67
N CYS A 36 4.57 -10.24 -0.90
CA CYS A 36 5.01 -11.45 -0.20
C CYS A 36 5.26 -12.63 -1.14
N SER A 37 4.64 -12.64 -2.33
CA SER A 37 4.75 -13.72 -3.30
C SER A 37 4.44 -13.27 -4.73
N GLN A 38 4.87 -14.08 -5.71
CA GLN A 38 4.56 -13.86 -7.13
C GLN A 38 3.06 -13.88 -7.41
N GLU A 39 2.28 -14.66 -6.67
CA GLU A 39 0.82 -14.69 -6.83
C GLU A 39 0.18 -13.35 -6.48
N CYS A 40 0.65 -12.68 -5.41
CA CYS A 40 0.17 -11.35 -5.07
C CYS A 40 0.55 -10.33 -6.13
N TYR A 41 1.77 -10.43 -6.67
CA TYR A 41 2.19 -9.59 -7.78
C TYR A 41 1.30 -9.79 -9.03
N ASN A 42 0.95 -11.04 -9.37
CA ASN A 42 0.11 -11.32 -10.54
C ASN A 42 -1.29 -10.72 -10.38
N LYS A 43 -1.94 -10.90 -9.22
CA LYS A 43 -3.24 -10.28 -8.92
C LYS A 43 -3.18 -8.76 -8.97
N PHE A 44 -2.12 -8.19 -8.42
CA PHE A 44 -1.89 -6.75 -8.50
C PHE A 44 -1.71 -6.29 -9.95
N ASN A 45 -1.00 -7.06 -10.78
CA ASN A 45 -0.73 -6.73 -12.17
C ASN A 45 -1.97 -6.83 -13.07
N GLU A 46 -3.01 -7.56 -12.65
CA GLU A 46 -4.32 -7.55 -13.34
C GLU A 46 -5.02 -6.19 -13.18
N GLU A 47 -5.02 -5.61 -11.98
CA GLU A 47 -5.67 -4.32 -11.70
C GLU A 47 -4.83 -3.39 -10.80
N PRO A 48 -3.66 -2.91 -11.28
CA PRO A 48 -2.72 -2.19 -10.42
C PRO A 48 -3.27 -0.85 -9.94
N ASN A 49 -4.07 -0.16 -10.77
CA ASN A 49 -4.67 1.13 -10.41
C ASN A 49 -5.61 1.01 -9.20
N TYR A 50 -6.44 -0.03 -9.14
CA TYR A 50 -7.38 -0.25 -8.03
C TYR A 50 -6.64 -0.41 -6.69
N TYR A 51 -5.63 -1.28 -6.67
CA TYR A 51 -4.82 -1.50 -5.47
C TYR A 51 -4.00 -0.27 -5.08
N ILE A 52 -3.40 0.42 -6.06
CA ILE A 52 -2.65 1.65 -5.81
C ILE A 52 -3.58 2.73 -5.22
N GLU A 53 -4.76 2.95 -5.80
CA GLU A 53 -5.72 3.93 -5.28
C GLU A 53 -6.15 3.61 -3.86
N ILE A 54 -6.43 2.35 -3.54
CA ILE A 54 -6.79 1.92 -2.17
C ILE A 54 -5.64 2.18 -1.19
N MET A 55 -4.41 1.80 -1.56
CA MET A 55 -3.24 1.98 -0.69
C MET A 55 -2.91 3.45 -0.51
N LEU A 56 -2.91 4.24 -1.59
CA LEU A 56 -2.69 5.69 -1.52
C LEU A 56 -3.79 6.38 -0.73
N SER A 57 -5.05 5.95 -0.87
CA SER A 57 -6.17 6.47 -0.09
C SER A 57 -5.99 6.15 1.40
N SER A 58 -5.58 4.92 1.74
CA SER A 58 -5.33 4.50 3.12
C SER A 58 -4.18 5.28 3.78
N ILE A 59 -3.12 5.60 3.03
CA ILE A 59 -2.00 6.42 3.52
C ILE A 59 -2.41 7.89 3.65
N ASN A 60 -3.21 8.40 2.70
CA ASN A 60 -3.71 9.77 2.72
C ASN A 60 -4.91 9.97 3.66
N HIS A 61 -5.41 8.89 4.28
CA HIS A 61 -6.37 8.96 5.38
C HIS A 61 -5.67 9.39 6.68
N LYS A 62 -4.93 10.51 6.62
CA LYS A 62 -4.96 11.46 7.72
C LYS A 62 -6.41 11.94 7.80
N CYS A 63 -7.20 11.33 8.67
CA CYS A 63 -8.31 12.04 9.29
C CYS A 63 -7.72 13.33 9.88
N SER A 64 -7.78 14.42 9.12
CA SER A 64 -7.77 15.76 9.66
C SER A 64 -9.13 16.00 10.33
N CYS A 65 -9.53 15.12 11.25
CA CYS A 65 -10.56 15.42 12.23
C CYS A 65 -9.90 16.32 13.28
N GLY A 66 -9.61 17.57 12.88
CA GLY A 66 -9.50 18.67 13.81
C GLY A 66 -10.88 18.88 14.43
N GLY A 67 -11.12 18.28 15.59
CA GLY A 67 -12.18 18.65 16.52
C GLY A 67 -13.62 18.53 16.04
N ASN A 68 -14.15 17.30 15.91
CA ASN A 68 -15.39 16.84 16.56
C ASN A 68 -15.79 15.48 15.97
N CYS A 69 -15.60 14.41 16.75
CA CYS A 69 -16.38 13.20 16.57
C CYS A 69 -17.81 13.50 17.05
N CYS A 70 -18.76 13.65 16.13
CA CYS A 70 -20.18 13.61 16.46
C CYS A 70 -20.69 12.17 16.21
N CYS A 71 -20.48 11.30 17.19
CA CYS A 71 -21.33 10.12 17.36
C CYS A 71 -22.49 10.58 18.25
N ASN A 72 -23.72 10.66 17.71
CA ASN A 72 -24.90 10.79 18.55
C ASN A 72 -25.69 9.48 18.51
N GLU A 73 -25.83 8.94 19.74
CA GLU A 73 -26.82 8.04 20.35
C GLU A 73 -27.51 6.96 19.51
#